data_AF-A0A7K2FI53-F1
#
_entry.id   AF-A0A7K2FI53-F1
#
_cell.length_a   1.000
_cell.length_b   1.000
_cell.length_c   1.000
_cell.angle_alpha   90.00
_cell.angle_beta   90.00
_cell.angle_gamma   90.00
#
_symmetry.space_group_name_H-M   'P 1'
#
loop_
_entity.id
_entity.type
_entity.pdbx_description
1 polymer ?
#
loop_
_entity_poly.entity_id
_entity_poly.type
_entity_poly.pdbx_seq_one_letter_code
_entity_poly.pdbx_strand_id
1 'polypeptide(L)'
;MLLSLTPSRQGPRFALIETGVTLFATLCWKSLAFAMYAEGYDLDESAPVQVTGEDDIDALSLLFALSIPITWLLRLTPWSPLRTATDALIALRLVLVVLLSAAMFLSLLTGIRVPLVGWRI
;
A
#
# COMPACT_ATOMS: atom_id res chain seq x y z
N MET A 1 -4.07 -24.69 28.52
CA MET A 1 -4.23 -25.03 27.09
C MET A 1 -3.87 -23.77 26.30
N LEU A 2 -2.57 -23.52 26.11
CA LEU A 2 -2.07 -22.36 25.39
C LEU A 2 -2.22 -22.67 23.90
N LEU A 3 -3.18 -22.02 23.24
CA LEU A 3 -3.30 -22.00 21.79
C LEU A 3 -1.95 -21.59 21.22
N SER A 4 -1.24 -22.54 20.61
CA SER A 4 -0.06 -22.28 19.81
C SER A 4 -0.50 -21.51 18.56
N LEU A 5 -0.63 -20.19 18.71
CA LEU A 5 -0.70 -19.20 17.63
C LEU A 5 0.68 -19.08 16.94
N THR A 6 1.42 -20.18 16.81
CA THR A 6 2.61 -20.21 15.96
C THR A 6 2.11 -20.05 14.53
N PRO A 7 2.38 -18.90 13.87
CA PRO A 7 1.96 -18.72 12.49
C PRO A 7 2.57 -19.85 11.68
N SER A 8 1.71 -20.64 11.05
CA SER A 8 2.13 -21.66 10.11
C SER A 8 3.01 -21.01 9.05
N ARG A 9 4.23 -21.53 8.91
CA ARG A 9 5.26 -21.07 7.97
C ARG A 9 4.65 -20.68 6.62
N GLN A 10 4.57 -19.39 6.32
CA GLN A 10 4.13 -18.94 5.01
C GLN A 10 5.23 -19.31 4.00
N GLY A 11 4.93 -20.27 3.12
CA GLY A 11 5.90 -20.79 2.17
C GLY A 11 6.44 -19.71 1.22
N PRO A 12 7.54 -19.98 0.51
CA PRO A 12 8.15 -19.01 -0.42
C PRO A 12 7.18 -18.51 -1.50
N ARG A 13 6.16 -19.31 -1.84
CA ARG A 13 5.10 -18.96 -2.79
C ARG A 13 4.24 -17.79 -2.33
N PHE A 14 3.92 -17.69 -1.02
CA PHE A 14 3.09 -16.61 -0.50
C PHE A 14 3.78 -15.26 -0.66
N ALA A 15 5.05 -15.18 -0.27
CA ALA A 15 5.83 -13.94 -0.39
C ALA A 15 6.00 -13.49 -1.85
N LEU A 16 6.10 -14.42 -2.80
CA LEU A 16 6.15 -14.10 -4.23
C LEU A 16 4.83 -13.51 -4.73
N ILE A 17 3.70 -14.14 -4.38
CA ILE A 17 2.36 -13.64 -4.73
C ILE A 17 2.14 -12.26 -4.14
N GLU A 18 2.44 -12.11 -2.85
CA GLU A 18 2.32 -10.83 -2.15
C GLU A 18 3.18 -9.76 -2.81
N THR A 19 4.45 -10.06 -3.15
CA THR A 19 5.34 -9.12 -3.85
C THR A 19 4.72 -8.67 -5.17
N GLY A 20 4.17 -9.61 -5.96
CA GLY A 20 3.52 -9.31 -7.23
C GLY A 20 2.29 -8.41 -7.06
N VAL A 21 1.42 -8.73 -6.09
CA VAL A 21 0.22 -7.94 -5.80
C VAL A 21 0.59 -6.54 -5.31
N THR A 22 1.53 -6.42 -4.38
CA THR A 22 1.96 -5.13 -3.82
C THR A 22 2.60 -4.26 -4.90
N LEU A 23 3.50 -4.79 -5.73
CA LEU A 23 4.09 -4.01 -6.83
C LEU A 23 3.02 -3.54 -7.82
N PHE A 24 2.13 -4.43 -8.25
CA PHE A 24 1.05 -4.09 -9.15
C PHE A 24 0.15 -2.97 -8.57
N ALA A 25 -0.26 -3.11 -7.31
CA ALA A 25 -1.06 -2.11 -6.63
C ALA A 25 -0.33 -0.76 -6.51
N THR A 26 0.96 -0.76 -6.13
CA THR A 26 1.74 0.48 -6.04
C THR A 26 1.89 1.19 -7.38
N LEU A 27 2.04 0.43 -8.48
CA LEU A 27 2.04 1.01 -9.83
C LEU A 27 0.69 1.64 -10.17
N CYS A 28 -0.42 0.98 -9.86
CA CYS A 28 -1.76 1.54 -10.06
C CYS A 28 -1.96 2.81 -9.23
N TRP A 29 -1.52 2.84 -7.97
CA TRP A 29 -1.60 4.02 -7.13
C TRP A 29 -0.75 5.18 -7.66
N LYS A 30 0.46 4.89 -8.16
CA LYS A 30 1.33 5.88 -8.81
C LYS A 30 0.67 6.49 -10.06
N SER A 31 0.06 5.64 -10.90
CA SER A 31 -0.69 6.11 -12.06
C SER A 31 -1.91 6.94 -11.68
N LEU A 32 -2.61 6.57 -10.61
CA LEU A 32 -3.74 7.34 -10.07
C LEU A 32 -3.30 8.71 -9.56
N ALA A 33 -2.22 8.77 -8.77
CA ALA A 33 -1.66 10.04 -8.29
C ALA A 33 -1.24 10.94 -9.46
N PHE A 34 -0.60 10.37 -10.49
CA PHE A 34 -0.24 11.11 -11.70
C PHE A 34 -1.46 11.64 -12.46
N ALA A 35 -2.54 10.86 -12.56
CA ALA A 35 -3.77 11.30 -13.21
C ALA A 35 -4.43 12.45 -12.43
N MET A 36 -4.49 12.36 -11.10
CA MET A 36 -4.98 13.43 -10.23
C MET A 36 -4.16 14.71 -10.39
N TYR A 37 -2.83 14.59 -10.44
CA TYR A 37 -1.92 15.71 -10.70
C TYR A 37 -2.14 16.35 -12.06
N ALA A 38 -2.27 15.53 -13.11
CA ALA A 38 -2.52 16.02 -14.46
C ALA A 38 -3.87 16.75 -14.58
N GLU A 39 -4.92 16.21 -13.95
CA GLU A 39 -6.25 16.86 -13.89
C GLU A 39 -6.21 18.16 -13.09
N GLY A 40 -5.48 18.20 -11.97
CA GLY A 40 -5.31 19.42 -11.16
C GLY A 40 -4.47 20.50 -11.83
N TYR A 41 -3.51 20.11 -12.68
CA TYR A 41 -2.67 21.04 -13.44
C TYR A 41 -3.43 21.74 -14.58
N ASP A 42 -4.50 21.13 -15.10
CA ASP A 42 -5.32 21.66 -16.20
C ASP A 42 -6.46 22.60 -15.73
N LEU A 43 -6.41 23.06 -14.48
CA LEU A 43 -7.41 23.97 -13.92
C LEU A 43 -7.05 25.43 -14.18
N ASP A 44 -7.93 26.09 -14.94
CA ASP A 44 -8.16 27.53 -14.97
C ASP A 44 -8.00 28.14 -13.56
N GLU A 45 -7.20 29.20 -13.39
CA GLU A 45 -6.92 29.86 -12.09
C GLU A 45 -8.20 30.30 -11.34
N SER A 46 -9.33 30.35 -12.02
CA SER A 46 -10.65 30.70 -11.47
C SER A 46 -11.44 29.52 -10.89
N ALA A 47 -11.00 28.27 -11.10
CA ALA A 47 -11.66 27.07 -10.58
C ALA A 47 -11.38 26.87 -9.08
N PRO A 48 -12.36 26.38 -8.29
CA PRO A 48 -12.16 26.12 -6.87
C PRO A 48 -11.02 25.12 -6.66
N VAL A 49 -10.11 25.44 -5.74
CA VAL A 49 -8.93 24.63 -5.39
C VAL A 49 -9.36 23.18 -5.15
N GLN A 50 -8.95 22.27 -6.04
CA GLN A 50 -9.16 20.85 -5.82
C GLN A 50 -8.27 20.42 -4.64
N VAL A 51 -8.91 19.91 -3.60
CA VAL A 51 -8.22 19.40 -2.41
C VAL A 51 -7.29 18.25 -2.81
N THR A 52 -6.00 18.43 -2.48
CA THR A 52 -4.86 17.60 -2.84
C THR A 52 -4.82 16.30 -2.02
N GLY A 53 -4.69 15.17 -2.72
CA GLY A 53 -4.44 13.86 -2.12
C GLY A 53 -3.45 13.02 -2.94
N GLU A 54 -2.95 13.56 -4.05
CA GLU A 54 -1.98 12.92 -4.92
C GLU A 54 -0.65 12.67 -4.21
N ASP A 55 -0.14 13.65 -3.45
CA ASP A 55 1.12 13.54 -2.70
C ASP A 55 1.08 12.39 -1.69
N ASP A 56 -0.06 12.21 -1.01
CA ASP A 56 -0.25 11.11 -0.05
C ASP A 56 -0.29 9.75 -0.75
N ILE A 57 -1.01 9.66 -1.88
CA ILE A 57 -1.08 8.43 -2.68
C ILE A 57 0.29 8.10 -3.26
N ASP A 58 1.03 9.11 -3.70
CA ASP A 58 2.39 9.00 -4.23
C ASP A 58 3.36 8.48 -3.16
N ALA A 59 3.35 9.10 -1.98
CA ALA A 59 4.16 8.69 -0.84
C ALA A 59 3.83 7.26 -0.40
N LEU A 60 2.55 6.89 -0.33
CA LEU A 60 2.12 5.51 -0.03
C LEU A 60 2.64 4.53 -1.08
N SER A 61 2.53 4.85 -2.37
CA SER A 61 3.01 3.99 -3.45
C SER A 61 4.52 3.69 -3.30
N LEU A 62 5.32 4.72 -2.99
CA LEU A 62 6.75 4.60 -2.78
C LEU A 62 7.09 3.81 -1.50
N LEU A 63 6.39 4.09 -0.40
CA LEU A 63 6.59 3.41 0.87
C LEU A 63 6.35 1.90 0.72
N PHE A 64 5.25 1.50 0.09
CA PHE A 64 4.94 0.09 -0.12
C PHE A 64 5.90 -0.56 -1.14
N ALA A 65 6.30 0.13 -2.20
CA ALA A 65 7.28 -0.38 -3.16
C ALA A 65 8.65 -0.62 -2.50
N LEU A 66 9.13 0.33 -1.68
CA LEU A 66 10.40 0.22 -0.94
C LEU A 66 10.36 -0.83 0.18
N SER A 67 9.18 -1.09 0.75
CA SER A 67 9.06 -2.12 1.78
C SER A 67 9.40 -3.52 1.27
N ILE A 68 9.23 -3.78 -0.03
CA ILE A 68 9.48 -5.10 -0.66
C ILE A 68 10.95 -5.51 -0.55
N PRO A 69 11.93 -4.77 -1.13
CA PRO A 69 13.34 -5.14 -1.03
C PRO A 69 13.79 -5.25 0.44
N ILE A 70 13.28 -4.40 1.33
CA ILE A 70 13.56 -4.47 2.77
C ILE A 70 13.09 -5.82 3.35
N THR A 71 11.84 -6.22 3.10
CA THR A 71 11.33 -7.52 3.57
C THR A 71 12.07 -8.71 2.97
N TRP A 72 12.52 -8.62 1.71
CA TRP A 72 13.34 -9.67 1.10
C TRP A 72 14.72 -9.79 1.74
N LEU A 73 15.38 -8.67 2.04
CA LEU A 73 16.66 -8.65 2.75
C LEU A 73 16.54 -9.27 4.16
N LEU A 74 15.48 -8.93 4.90
CA LEU A 74 15.24 -9.48 6.24
C LEU A 74 14.99 -10.99 6.23
N ARG A 75 14.44 -11.55 5.14
CA ARG A 75 14.24 -13.00 5.00
C ARG A 75 15.53 -13.78 4.78
N LEU A 76 16.58 -13.15 4.25
CA LEU A 76 17.88 -13.80 4.06
C LEU A 76 18.57 -14.09 5.39
N THR A 77 18.19 -13.40 6.47
CA THR A 77 18.78 -13.59 7.79
C THR A 77 18.48 -15.00 8.33
N PRO A 78 19.46 -15.71 8.92
CA PRO A 78 19.27 -17.05 9.46
C PRO A 78 18.51 -17.09 10.80
N TRP A 79 18.19 -15.94 11.39
CA TRP A 79 17.58 -15.83 12.71
C TRP A 79 16.07 -16.14 12.68
N SER A 80 15.66 -17.23 13.34
CA SER A 80 14.27 -17.73 13.33
C SER A 80 13.19 -16.74 13.81
N PRO A 81 13.36 -15.94 14.89
CA PRO A 81 12.34 -14.97 15.29
C PRO A 81 12.19 -13.84 14.27
N LEU A 82 13.31 -13.34 13.71
CA LEU A 82 13.27 -12.27 12.71
C LEU A 82 12.54 -12.73 11.43
N ARG A 83 12.77 -13.97 11.01
CA ARG A 83 12.09 -14.56 9.86
C ARG A 83 10.58 -14.66 10.10
N THR A 84 10.16 -15.10 11.29
CA THR A 84 8.74 -15.21 11.65
C THR A 84 8.07 -13.84 11.69
N ALA A 85 8.74 -12.84 12.27
CA ALA A 85 8.26 -11.45 12.26
C ALA A 85 8.16 -10.90 10.83
N THR A 86 9.12 -11.22 9.97
CA THR A 86 9.12 -10.78 8.57
C THR A 86 7.96 -11.40 7.78
N ASP A 87 7.68 -12.69 7.97
CA ASP A 87 6.52 -13.34 7.34
C ASP A 87 5.20 -12.71 7.83
N ALA A 88 5.08 -12.37 9.11
CA ALA A 88 3.92 -11.64 9.63
C ALA A 88 3.78 -10.22 9.03
N LEU A 89 4.90 -9.51 8.85
CA LEU A 89 4.92 -8.19 8.20
C LEU A 89 4.48 -8.27 6.73
N ILE A 90 4.92 -9.30 6.00
CA ILE A 90 4.49 -9.54 4.61
C ILE A 90 2.98 -9.76 4.55
N ALA A 91 2.43 -10.58 5.45
CA ALA A 91 0.99 -10.82 5.53
C ALA A 91 0.22 -9.53 5.86
N LEU A 92 0.69 -8.77 6.86
CA LEU A 92 0.08 -7.48 7.24
C LEU A 92 0.12 -6.49 6.07
N ARG A 93 1.24 -6.40 5.37
CA ARG A 93 1.39 -5.54 4.19
C ARG A 93 0.36 -5.87 3.13
N LEU A 94 0.16 -7.15 2.80
CA LEU A 94 -0.84 -7.57 1.82
C LEU A 94 -2.25 -7.10 2.22
N VAL A 95 -2.61 -7.30 3.49
CA VAL A 95 -3.91 -6.87 4.03
C VAL A 95 -4.07 -5.35 3.88
N LEU A 96 -3.04 -4.57 4.24
CA LEU A 96 -3.07 -3.11 4.10
C LEU A 96 -3.20 -2.67 2.63
N VAL A 97 -2.45 -3.28 1.72
CA VAL A 97 -2.53 -2.98 0.28
C VAL A 97 -3.94 -3.22 -0.26
N VAL A 98 -4.55 -4.34 0.11
CA VAL A 98 -5.92 -4.68 -0.32
C VAL A 98 -6.93 -3.68 0.25
N LEU A 99 -6.85 -3.36 1.54
CA LEU A 99 -7.76 -2.42 2.19
C LEU A 99 -7.63 -1.00 1.62
N LEU A 100 -6.40 -0.51 1.43
CA LEU A 100 -6.14 0.81 0.84
C LEU A 100 -6.62 0.87 -0.61
N SER A 101 -6.37 -0.18 -1.41
CA SER A 101 -6.86 -0.26 -2.78
C SER A 101 -8.39 -0.23 -2.84
N ALA A 102 -9.06 -0.95 -1.94
CA ALA A 102 -10.52 -0.94 -1.82
C ALA A 102 -11.05 0.44 -1.42
N ALA A 103 -10.40 1.12 -0.46
CA ALA A 103 -10.78 2.46 -0.03
C ALA A 103 -10.61 3.50 -1.15
N MET A 104 -9.50 3.44 -1.90
CA MET A 104 -9.28 4.29 -3.07
C MET A 104 -10.33 4.02 -4.16
N PHE A 105 -10.62 2.76 -4.45
CA PHE A 105 -11.64 2.38 -5.43
C PHE A 105 -13.06 2.84 -5.03
N LEU A 106 -13.43 2.69 -3.76
CA LEU A 106 -14.69 3.20 -3.23
C LEU A 106 -14.77 4.73 -3.30
N SER A 107 -13.66 5.42 -3.04
CA SER A 107 -13.58 6.87 -3.16
C SER A 107 -13.82 7.33 -4.61
N LEU A 108 -13.27 6.60 -5.58
CA LEU A 108 -13.52 6.84 -7.01
C LEU A 108 -14.99 6.60 -7.40
N LEU A 109 -15.60 5.51 -6.93
CA LEU A 109 -16.99 5.17 -7.27
C LEU A 109 -18.02 6.12 -6.66
N THR A 110 -17.84 6.47 -5.39
CA THR A 110 -18.82 7.26 -4.65
C THR A 110 -18.62 8.76 -4.83
N GLY A 111 -17.43 9.18 -5.28
CA GLY A 111 -16.98 10.56 -5.17
C GLY A 111 -16.82 11.04 -3.71
N ILE A 112 -17.09 10.18 -2.72
CA ILE A 112 -16.95 10.46 -1.30
C ILE A 112 -15.50 10.21 -0.93
N ARG A 113 -14.88 11.24 -0.40
CA ARG A 113 -13.48 11.26 0.00
C ARG A 113 -13.29 10.45 1.29
N VAL A 114 -12.71 9.25 1.20
CA VAL A 114 -12.32 8.46 2.39
C VAL A 114 -10.97 8.98 2.89
N PRO A 115 -10.86 9.47 4.14
CA PRO A 115 -9.59 9.95 4.67
C PRO A 115 -8.62 8.78 4.83
N LEU A 116 -7.69 8.64 3.89
CA LEU A 116 -6.72 7.54 3.86
C LEU A 116 -5.62 7.75 4.92
N VAL A 117 -5.09 8.97 5.03
CA VAL A 117 -4.28 9.49 6.14
C VAL A 117 -4.43 11.01 6.14
N GLY A 118 -4.98 11.60 7.21
CA GLY A 118 -4.79 13.02 7.51
C GLY A 118 -5.20 14.07 6.45
N TRP A 119 -6.15 13.78 5.55
CA TRP A 119 -6.69 14.78 4.62
C TRP A 119 -7.18 15.99 5.41
N ARG A 120 -6.40 17.07 5.37
CA ARG A 120 -6.80 18.37 5.93
C ARG A 120 -7.77 18.98 4.93
N ILE A 121 -8.99 19.19 5.42
CA ILE A 121 -10.04 20.00 4.78
C ILE A 121 -9.61 21.46 4.83
#